data_AF-A0A7S3WBL0-F1
#
_entry.id   AF-A0A7S3WBL0-F1
#
_cell.length_a   1.000
_cell.length_b   1.000
_cell.length_c   1.000
_cell.angle_alpha   90.00
_cell.angle_beta   90.00
_cell.angle_gamma   90.00
#
_symmetry.space_group_name_H-M   'P 1'
#
loop_
_entity.id
_entity.type
_entity.pdbx_description
1 polymer ?
#
loop_
_entity_poly.entity_id
_entity_poly.type
_entity_poly.pdbx_seq_one_letter_code
_entity_poly.pdbx_strand_id
1 'polypeptide(L)'
;KVQAAYAEIERQEAEKEQQAPENRPKKKRKKKVTPPEEGRMKELLTDILVSRLERPVLQQDDIERLPLMPTEELIWDPNLVPEEHYTGDYSLALPKLNLQFLTIHDYLLRNFNLFRLESTYEIREDLQDQIPRMKPMVDQDHVTQFN
;
A
#
# COMPACT_ATOMS: atom_id res chain seq x y z
N LYS A 1 49.47 -50.40 -8.30
CA LYS A 1 50.61 -49.45 -8.43
C LYS A 1 50.12 -48.02 -8.60
N VAL A 2 49.23 -47.75 -9.58
CA VAL A 2 48.68 -46.41 -9.83
C VAL A 2 47.85 -45.86 -8.65
N GLN A 3 46.98 -46.66 -8.04
CA GLN A 3 46.18 -46.23 -6.87
C GLN A 3 47.01 -45.91 -5.61
N ALA A 4 48.15 -46.58 -5.43
CA ALA A 4 49.05 -46.29 -4.30
C ALA A 4 49.76 -44.94 -4.48
N ALA A 5 50.14 -44.61 -5.73
CA ALA A 5 50.73 -43.32 -6.05
C ALA A 5 49.74 -42.16 -5.84
N TYR A 6 48.46 -42.34 -6.16
CA TYR A 6 47.43 -41.33 -5.89
C TYR A 6 47.20 -41.10 -4.39
N ALA A 7 47.20 -42.17 -3.58
CA ALA A 7 47.06 -42.05 -2.14
C ALA A 7 48.25 -41.35 -1.45
N GLU A 8 49.46 -41.48 -2.01
CA GLU A 8 50.64 -40.78 -1.52
C GLU A 8 50.61 -39.28 -1.87
N ILE A 9 50.07 -38.92 -3.03
CA ILE A 9 49.88 -37.52 -3.45
C ILE A 9 48.86 -36.83 -2.54
N GLU A 10 47.73 -37.46 -2.25
CA GLU A 10 46.71 -36.92 -1.33
C GLU A 10 47.25 -36.70 0.08
N ARG A 11 48.10 -37.62 0.57
CA ARG A 11 48.75 -37.46 1.89
C ARG A 11 49.72 -36.29 1.91
N GLN A 12 50.50 -36.12 0.84
CA GLN A 12 51.43 -34.98 0.71
C GLN A 12 50.71 -33.64 0.54
N GLU A 13 49.55 -33.62 -0.12
CA GLU A 13 48.72 -32.42 -0.23
C GLU A 13 48.06 -32.06 1.10
N ALA A 14 47.56 -33.06 1.84
CA ALA A 14 47.01 -32.86 3.19
C ALA A 14 48.05 -32.34 4.19
N GLU A 15 49.29 -32.83 4.12
CA GLU A 15 50.40 -32.34 4.94
C GLU A 15 50.83 -30.92 4.56
N LYS A 16 50.83 -30.57 3.26
CA LYS A 16 51.08 -29.20 2.78
C LYS A 16 49.98 -28.22 3.17
N GLU A 17 48.74 -28.68 3.25
CA GLU A 17 47.60 -27.86 3.69
C GLU A 17 47.63 -27.60 5.21
N GLN A 18 48.12 -28.57 6.00
CA GLN A 18 48.30 -28.43 7.45
C GLN A 18 49.51 -27.57 7.86
N GLN A 19 50.56 -27.52 7.03
CA GLN A 19 51.74 -26.67 7.29
C GLN A 19 51.60 -25.24 6.73
N ALA A 20 50.47 -24.89 6.13
CA ALA A 20 50.24 -23.52 5.66
C ALA A 20 50.08 -22.56 6.86
N PRO A 21 50.90 -21.50 6.99
CA PRO A 21 50.83 -20.60 8.12
C PRO A 21 49.45 -19.94 8.22
N GLU A 22 48.85 -20.04 9.41
CA GLU A 22 47.50 -19.58 9.77
C GLU A 22 47.26 -18.07 9.58
N ASN A 23 48.30 -17.31 9.21
CA ASN A 23 48.24 -15.88 8.99
C ASN A 23 47.95 -15.53 7.53
N ARG A 24 46.77 -15.95 7.03
CA ARG A 24 46.18 -15.33 5.83
C ARG A 24 45.49 -14.05 6.31
N PRO A 25 45.85 -12.84 5.82
CA PRO A 25 45.16 -11.64 6.23
C PRO A 25 43.68 -11.82 5.88
N LYS A 26 42.80 -11.76 6.88
CA LYS A 26 41.35 -11.72 6.66
C LYS A 26 41.10 -10.55 5.74
N LYS A 27 40.94 -10.81 4.43
CA LYS A 27 40.55 -9.79 3.45
C LYS A 27 39.27 -9.20 4.01
N LYS A 28 39.34 -8.00 4.59
CA LYS A 28 38.16 -7.23 4.97
C LYS A 28 37.33 -7.18 3.69
N ARG A 29 36.21 -7.93 3.64
CA ARG A 29 35.29 -7.87 2.49
C ARG A 29 34.97 -6.39 2.39
N LYS A 30 35.48 -5.71 1.35
CA LYS A 30 34.99 -4.37 1.02
C LYS A 30 33.48 -4.54 0.98
N LYS A 31 32.74 -3.89 1.90
CA LYS A 31 31.28 -3.86 1.80
C LYS A 31 31.04 -3.41 0.36
N LYS A 32 30.44 -4.28 -0.46
CA LYS A 32 29.96 -3.87 -1.78
C LYS A 32 29.00 -2.74 -1.46
N VAL A 33 29.43 -1.51 -1.69
CA VAL A 33 28.54 -0.36 -1.70
C VAL A 33 27.74 -0.57 -2.97
N THR A 34 26.67 -1.35 -2.86
CA THR A 34 25.63 -1.40 -3.88
C THR A 34 25.17 0.05 -4.05
N PRO A 35 25.28 0.63 -5.25
CA PRO A 35 24.71 1.94 -5.52
C PRO A 35 23.26 1.97 -5.03
N PRO A 36 22.79 3.05 -4.40
CA PRO A 36 21.39 3.16 -3.94
C PRO A 36 20.38 2.91 -5.07
N GLU A 37 20.79 3.12 -6.33
CA GLU A 37 20.00 2.84 -7.53
C GLU A 37 19.74 1.34 -7.75
N GLU A 38 20.70 0.46 -7.48
CA GLU A 38 20.51 -0.99 -7.62
C GLU A 38 19.48 -1.53 -6.61
N GLY A 39 19.44 -0.96 -5.41
CA GLY A 39 18.43 -1.28 -4.40
C GLY A 39 17.03 -0.90 -4.86
N ARG A 40 16.85 0.33 -5.34
CA ARG A 40 15.56 0.82 -5.88
C ARG A 40 15.09 0.03 -7.09
N MET A 41 16.00 -0.31 -8.00
CA MET A 41 15.65 -1.13 -9.17
C MET A 41 15.21 -2.53 -8.75
N LYS A 42 15.85 -3.12 -7.75
CA LYS A 42 15.45 -4.42 -7.22
C LYS A 42 14.07 -4.35 -6.58
N GLU A 43 13.79 -3.33 -5.77
CA GLU A 43 12.48 -3.10 -5.15
C GLU A 43 11.39 -2.93 -6.22
N LEU A 44 11.64 -2.09 -7.22
CA LEU A 44 10.72 -1.90 -8.35
C LEU A 44 10.45 -3.22 -9.10
N LEU A 45 11.49 -3.98 -9.42
CA LEU A 45 11.34 -5.26 -10.12
C LEU A 45 10.58 -6.27 -9.27
N THR A 46 10.81 -6.30 -7.95
CA THR A 46 10.03 -7.16 -7.05
C THR A 46 8.57 -6.74 -7.02
N ASP A 47 8.26 -5.45 -6.96
CA ASP A 47 6.87 -4.96 -6.94
C ASP A 47 6.14 -5.25 -8.25
N ILE A 48 6.82 -5.10 -9.40
CA ILE A 48 6.27 -5.48 -10.72
C ILE A 48 5.98 -6.99 -10.77
N LEU A 49 6.89 -7.82 -10.26
CA LEU A 49 6.68 -9.27 -10.23
C LEU A 49 5.54 -9.66 -9.29
N VAL A 50 5.47 -9.05 -8.11
CA VAL A 50 4.41 -9.31 -7.13
C VAL A 50 3.05 -8.86 -7.67
N SER A 51 2.91 -7.61 -8.11
CA SER A 51 1.65 -7.08 -8.66
C SER A 51 1.13 -7.86 -9.87
N ARG A 52 2.02 -8.47 -10.67
CA ARG A 52 1.60 -9.25 -11.84
C ARG A 52 1.21 -10.70 -11.52
N LEU A 53 1.81 -11.29 -10.49
CA LEU A 53 1.68 -12.70 -10.12
C LEU A 53 0.77 -12.94 -8.91
N GLU A 54 0.38 -11.89 -8.20
CA GLU A 54 -0.58 -11.99 -7.09
C GLU A 54 -1.95 -12.47 -7.57
N ARG A 55 -2.70 -13.08 -6.65
CA ARG A 55 -4.08 -13.48 -6.92
C ARG A 55 -4.96 -12.22 -6.93
N PRO A 56 -5.75 -11.97 -8.00
CA PRO A 56 -6.64 -10.83 -8.02
C PRO A 56 -7.71 -10.98 -6.94
N VAL A 57 -8.03 -9.88 -6.28
CA VAL A 57 -9.18 -9.81 -5.36
C VAL A 57 -10.46 -9.73 -6.19
N LEU A 58 -11.52 -10.38 -5.73
CA LEU A 58 -12.82 -10.31 -6.38
C LEU A 58 -13.47 -8.97 -6.04
N GLN A 59 -14.03 -8.30 -7.04
CA GLN A 59 -14.73 -7.02 -6.84
C GLN A 59 -15.90 -7.14 -5.86
N GLN A 60 -16.52 -8.32 -5.78
CA GLN A 60 -17.58 -8.61 -4.81
C GLN A 60 -17.06 -8.61 -3.37
N ASP A 61 -15.92 -9.24 -3.12
CA ASP A 61 -15.29 -9.27 -1.79
C ASP A 61 -14.98 -7.85 -1.29
N ASP A 62 -14.57 -6.96 -2.20
CA ASP A 62 -14.30 -5.57 -1.85
C ASP A 62 -15.59 -4.83 -1.47
N ILE A 63 -16.69 -5.06 -2.22
CA ILE A 63 -18.00 -4.46 -1.92
C ILE A 63 -18.52 -4.97 -0.56
N GLU A 64 -18.39 -6.26 -0.29
CA GLU A 64 -18.82 -6.87 0.97
C GLU A 64 -18.05 -6.33 2.18
N ARG A 65 -16.80 -5.92 1.99
CA ARG A 65 -15.97 -5.31 3.05
C ARG A 65 -16.25 -3.83 3.27
N LEU A 66 -16.97 -3.17 2.38
CA LEU A 66 -17.25 -1.74 2.53
C LEU A 66 -18.19 -1.49 3.72
N PRO A 67 -17.88 -0.53 4.59
CA PRO A 67 -18.79 -0.15 5.66
C PRO A 67 -20.07 0.46 5.06
N LEU A 68 -21.21 0.18 5.69
CA LEU A 68 -22.50 0.69 5.25
C LEU A 68 -22.60 2.22 5.41
N MET A 69 -22.03 2.75 6.48
CA MET A 69 -22.04 4.18 6.81
C MET A 69 -20.70 4.83 6.49
N PRO A 70 -20.68 6.09 6.07
CA PRO A 70 -19.45 6.81 5.81
C PRO A 70 -18.70 7.11 7.11
N THR A 71 -17.37 7.16 7.03
CA THR A 71 -16.47 7.58 8.12
C THR A 71 -16.19 9.07 8.04
N GLU A 72 -15.64 9.66 9.11
CA GLU A 72 -15.19 11.05 9.11
C GLU A 72 -14.14 11.33 8.03
N GLU A 73 -13.17 10.44 7.86
CA GLU A 73 -12.17 10.63 6.80
C GLU A 73 -12.81 10.74 5.40
N LEU A 74 -13.93 10.06 5.16
CA LEU A 74 -14.66 10.12 3.89
C LEU A 74 -15.55 11.36 3.78
N ILE A 75 -16.30 11.71 4.83
CA ILE A 75 -17.24 12.85 4.82
C ILE A 75 -16.51 14.16 4.53
N TRP A 76 -15.31 14.32 5.09
CA TRP A 76 -14.54 15.56 4.98
C TRP A 76 -13.41 15.50 3.92
N ASP A 77 -13.39 14.49 3.03
CA ASP A 77 -12.45 14.43 1.90
C ASP A 77 -12.97 15.26 0.70
N PRO A 78 -12.32 16.38 0.33
CA PRO A 78 -12.76 17.24 -0.76
C PRO A 78 -12.64 16.59 -2.15
N ASN A 79 -11.82 15.54 -2.31
CA ASN A 79 -11.64 14.88 -3.61
C ASN A 79 -12.78 13.91 -3.96
N LEU A 80 -13.46 13.41 -2.93
CA LEU A 80 -14.56 12.45 -3.03
C LEU A 80 -15.92 13.11 -2.76
N VAL A 81 -15.97 14.03 -1.80
CA VAL A 81 -17.18 14.77 -1.43
C VAL A 81 -16.89 16.27 -1.62
N PRO A 82 -17.02 16.80 -2.84
CA PRO A 82 -16.73 18.19 -3.13
C PRO A 82 -17.73 19.12 -2.42
N GLU A 83 -17.35 20.38 -2.24
CA GLU A 83 -18.30 21.44 -1.84
C GLU A 83 -19.24 21.78 -3.00
N GLU A 84 -20.41 22.36 -2.68
CA GLU A 84 -21.44 22.74 -3.67
C GLU A 84 -20.89 23.58 -4.83
N HIS A 85 -19.92 24.44 -4.53
CA HIS A 85 -19.31 25.39 -5.47
C HIS A 85 -18.05 24.84 -6.14
N TYR A 86 -18.08 23.58 -6.56
CA TYR A 86 -16.96 23.01 -7.29
C TYR A 86 -16.80 23.65 -8.68
N THR A 87 -15.73 24.43 -8.87
CA THR A 87 -15.45 25.19 -10.10
C THR A 87 -14.98 24.34 -11.28
N GLY A 88 -14.59 23.07 -11.04
CA GLY A 88 -14.04 22.21 -12.10
C GLY A 88 -12.56 22.44 -12.40
N ASP A 89 -11.85 23.17 -11.55
CA ASP A 89 -10.44 23.54 -11.80
C ASP A 89 -9.46 22.35 -11.71
N TYR A 90 -9.85 21.28 -11.02
CA TYR A 90 -9.08 20.04 -10.92
C TYR A 90 -9.94 18.82 -11.32
N SER A 91 -9.42 17.60 -11.18
CA SER A 91 -10.22 16.38 -11.40
C SER A 91 -10.55 15.74 -10.07
N LEU A 92 -11.82 15.40 -9.88
CA LEU A 92 -12.27 14.60 -8.74
C LEU A 92 -12.02 13.12 -9.00
N ALA A 93 -11.81 12.36 -7.92
CA ALA A 93 -11.63 10.91 -7.94
C ALA A 93 -12.98 10.18 -8.05
N LEU A 94 -13.89 10.70 -8.87
CA LEU A 94 -15.26 10.21 -9.01
C LEU A 94 -15.45 9.34 -10.26
N PRO A 95 -16.21 8.24 -10.17
CA PRO A 95 -16.62 7.49 -11.34
C PRO A 95 -17.47 8.36 -12.29
N LYS A 96 -17.23 8.24 -13.60
CA LYS A 96 -18.00 8.98 -14.61
C LYS A 96 -19.08 8.09 -15.22
N LEU A 97 -20.30 8.62 -15.29
CA LEU A 97 -21.40 8.00 -16.02
C LEU A 97 -21.39 8.52 -17.46
N ASN A 98 -21.13 7.61 -18.39
CA ASN A 98 -21.17 7.87 -19.83
C ASN A 98 -22.23 6.96 -20.48
N LEU A 99 -22.34 6.99 -21.81
CA LEU A 99 -23.28 6.14 -22.55
C LEU A 99 -22.89 4.65 -22.57
N GLN A 100 -21.61 4.34 -22.41
CA GLN A 100 -21.07 2.98 -22.54
C GLN A 100 -20.37 2.55 -21.26
N PHE A 101 -20.62 1.30 -20.86
CA PHE A 101 -20.03 0.63 -19.71
C PHE A 101 -19.46 -0.72 -20.15
N LEU A 102 -18.42 -1.20 -19.47
CA LEU A 102 -17.73 -2.43 -19.88
C LEU A 102 -18.61 -3.66 -19.65
N THR A 103 -19.35 -3.69 -18.54
CA THR A 103 -20.31 -4.73 -18.16
C THR A 103 -21.45 -4.11 -17.35
N ILE A 104 -22.52 -4.88 -17.12
CA ILE A 104 -23.59 -4.49 -16.19
C ILE A 104 -23.04 -4.25 -14.77
N HIS A 105 -22.04 -5.01 -14.35
CA HIS A 105 -21.45 -4.89 -13.01
C HIS A 105 -20.65 -3.60 -12.86
N ASP A 106 -19.89 -3.20 -13.90
CA ASP A 106 -19.21 -1.90 -13.94
C ASP A 106 -20.21 -0.74 -13.85
N TYR A 107 -21.33 -0.82 -14.58
CA TYR A 107 -22.41 0.17 -14.46
C TYR A 107 -22.95 0.27 -13.03
N LEU A 108 -23.33 -0.86 -12.42
CA LEU A 108 -23.90 -0.88 -11.08
C LEU A 108 -22.90 -0.39 -10.03
N LEU A 109 -21.63 -0.78 -10.13
CA LEU A 109 -20.59 -0.37 -9.19
C LEU A 109 -20.34 1.15 -9.24
N ARG A 110 -20.35 1.75 -10.45
CA ARG A 110 -20.23 3.21 -10.58
C ARG A 110 -21.41 3.95 -9.97
N ASN A 111 -22.64 3.50 -10.24
CA ASN A 111 -23.85 4.11 -9.67
C ASN A 111 -23.90 3.92 -8.15
N PHE A 112 -23.53 2.75 -7.65
CA PHE A 112 -23.43 2.48 -6.21
C PHE A 112 -22.46 3.45 -5.53
N ASN A 113 -21.26 3.63 -6.07
CA ASN A 113 -20.27 4.54 -5.50
C ASN A 113 -20.73 6.00 -5.55
N LEU A 114 -21.32 6.44 -6.67
CA LEU A 114 -21.84 7.81 -6.79
C LEU A 114 -23.00 8.08 -5.83
N PHE A 115 -23.94 7.15 -5.73
CA PHE A 115 -25.06 7.26 -4.78
C PHE A 115 -24.56 7.32 -3.35
N ARG A 116 -23.59 6.47 -2.99
CA ARG A 116 -22.99 6.50 -1.65
C ARG A 116 -22.34 7.84 -1.34
N LEU A 117 -21.63 8.44 -2.30
CA LEU A 117 -20.95 9.72 -2.10
C LEU A 117 -21.95 10.90 -2.05
N GLU A 118 -23.03 10.82 -2.81
CA GLU A 118 -24.11 11.80 -2.74
C GLU A 118 -24.84 11.75 -1.40
N SER A 119 -25.21 10.56 -0.91
CA SER A 119 -25.81 10.44 0.43
C SER A 119 -24.82 10.86 1.54
N THR A 120 -23.51 10.68 1.32
CA THR A 120 -22.48 11.19 2.24
C THR A 120 -22.43 12.72 2.26
N TYR A 121 -22.63 13.36 1.10
CA TYR A 121 -22.75 14.81 1.01
C TYR A 121 -23.97 15.32 1.79
N GLU A 122 -25.14 14.68 1.64
CA GLU A 122 -26.34 15.04 2.40
C GLU A 122 -26.11 14.93 3.92
N ILE A 123 -25.52 13.82 4.37
CA ILE A 123 -25.14 13.62 5.77
C ILE A 123 -24.20 14.74 6.24
N ARG A 124 -23.25 15.17 5.41
CA ARG A 124 -22.34 16.28 5.75
C ARG A 124 -23.10 17.58 5.97
N GLU A 125 -24.02 17.92 5.08
CA GLU A 125 -24.83 19.14 5.20
C GLU A 125 -25.67 19.11 6.48
N ASP A 126 -26.31 17.98 6.77
CA ASP A 126 -27.07 17.78 8.01
C ASP A 126 -26.18 17.96 9.24
N LEU A 127 -24.98 17.37 9.26
CA LEU A 127 -24.03 17.54 10.36
C LEU A 127 -23.57 19.00 10.50
N GLN A 128 -23.30 19.68 9.39
CA GLN A 128 -22.88 21.08 9.37
C GLN A 128 -23.99 22.03 9.85
N ASP A 129 -25.26 21.71 9.63
CA ASP A 129 -26.37 22.51 10.16
C ASP A 129 -26.67 22.18 11.64
N GLN A 130 -26.70 20.90 12.02
CA GLN A 130 -27.13 20.49 13.36
C GLN A 130 -26.07 20.70 14.45
N ILE A 131 -24.80 20.37 14.19
CA ILE A 131 -23.75 20.43 15.22
C ILE A 131 -23.58 21.87 15.78
N PRO A 132 -23.54 22.94 14.95
CA PRO A 132 -23.43 24.30 15.47
C PRO A 132 -24.66 24.74 16.27
N ARG A 133 -25.86 24.24 15.94
CA ARG A 133 -27.09 24.54 16.68
C ARG A 133 -27.08 23.97 18.10
N MET A 134 -26.47 22.80 18.28
CA MET A 134 -26.31 22.17 19.60
C MET A 134 -25.31 22.89 20.51
N LYS A 135 -24.45 23.76 19.95
CA LYS A 135 -23.42 24.52 20.66
C LYS A 135 -22.60 23.66 21.63
N PRO A 136 -21.89 22.61 21.13
CA PRO A 136 -21.02 21.80 21.96
C PRO A 136 -19.92 22.68 22.58
N MET A 137 -19.77 22.59 23.90
CA MET A 137 -18.75 23.27 24.69
C MET A 137 -17.93 22.24 25.46
N VAL A 138 -16.64 22.53 25.66
CA VAL A 138 -15.76 21.70 26.50
C VAL A 138 -15.79 22.27 27.92
N ASP A 139 -16.17 21.44 28.89
CA ASP A 139 -16.17 21.79 30.31
C ASP A 139 -14.76 21.69 30.93
N GLN A 140 -14.62 22.18 32.17
CA GLN A 140 -13.38 22.13 32.95
C GLN A 140 -12.88 20.69 33.15
N ASP A 141 -13.78 19.71 33.20
CA ASP A 141 -13.47 18.28 33.31
C ASP A 141 -13.17 17.61 31.94
N HIS A 142 -13.00 18.40 30.87
CA HIS A 142 -12.83 17.91 29.49
C HIS A 142 -14.00 17.08 28.95
N VAL A 143 -15.20 17.27 29.51
CA VAL A 143 -16.43 16.63 29.04
C VAL A 143 -17.15 17.56 28.07
N THR A 144 -17.71 17.01 27.00
CA THR A 144 -18.55 17.76 26.06
C THR A 144 -19.92 18.03 26.69
N GLN A 145 -20.24 19.30 26.88
CA GLN A 145 -21.56 19.78 27.28
C GLN A 145 -22.26 20.43 26.09
N PHE A 146 -23.59 20.40 26.09
CA PHE A 146 -24.42 21.08 25.08
C PHE A 146 -25.28 22.12 25.80
N ASN A 147 -25.58 23.24 25.14
CA ASN A 147 -26.31 24.38 25.71
C ASN A 147 -27.82 24.26 25.49
#